data_AF-A0A699X6R9-F1
#
_entry.id   AF-A0A699X6R9-F1
#
_cell.length_a   1.000
_cell.length_b   1.000
_cell.length_c   1.000
_cell.angle_alpha   90.00
_cell.angle_beta   90.00
_cell.angle_gamma   90.00
#
_symmetry.space_group_name_H-M   'P 1'
#
loop_
_entity.id
_entity.type
_entity.pdbx_description
1 polymer ?
#
loop_
_entity_poly.entity_id
_entity_poly.type
_entity_poly.pdbx_seq_one_letter_code
_entity_poly.pdbx_strand_id
1 'polypeptide(L)'
;QDPEETAATLVIMHSKVQSKDKGKGILIEEPKPLKGQAQIDMDEAFARQLEAELNANINWNEVIEQVRRKEKQDNEVMRHQALKRKPVTEAQA
;
A
#
# COMPACT_ATOMS: atom_id res chain seq x y z
N GLN A 1 -12.93 29.28 -1.22
CA GLN A 1 -13.95 28.23 -1.19
C GLN A 1 -13.22 26.92 -1.08
N ASP A 2 -13.55 26.13 -0.08
CA ASP A 2 -12.85 24.91 0.25
C ASP A 2 -13.19 23.80 -0.76
N PRO A 3 -12.21 23.12 -1.38
CA PRO A 3 -12.47 21.98 -2.25
C PRO A 3 -13.18 20.83 -1.52
N GLU A 4 -12.95 20.63 -0.21
CA GLU A 4 -13.68 19.64 0.58
C GLU A 4 -15.17 20.00 0.71
N GLU A 5 -15.48 21.28 0.89
CA GLU A 5 -16.86 21.76 1.01
C GLU A 5 -17.62 21.57 -0.31
N THR A 6 -16.94 21.70 -1.45
CA THR A 6 -17.53 21.48 -2.78
C THR A 6 -17.74 19.98 -3.06
N ALA A 7 -16.77 19.13 -2.73
CA ALA A 7 -16.87 17.68 -2.89
C ALA A 7 -17.93 17.08 -1.96
N ALA A 8 -17.95 17.48 -0.68
CA ALA A 8 -18.99 17.08 0.27
C ALA A 8 -20.37 17.57 -0.19
N THR A 9 -20.49 18.80 -0.70
CA THR A 9 -21.75 19.31 -1.24
C THR A 9 -22.22 18.51 -2.45
N LEU A 10 -21.32 18.13 -3.37
CA LEU A 10 -21.65 17.29 -4.53
C LEU A 10 -22.10 15.88 -4.11
N VAL A 11 -21.36 15.22 -3.21
CA VAL A 11 -21.69 13.90 -2.67
C VAL A 11 -23.04 13.91 -1.93
N ILE A 12 -23.29 14.95 -1.12
CA ILE A 12 -24.55 15.11 -0.37
C ILE A 12 -25.73 15.41 -1.31
N MET A 13 -25.54 16.27 -2.32
CA MET A 13 -26.60 16.65 -3.25
C MET A 13 -27.03 15.47 -4.14
N HIS A 14 -26.09 14.64 -4.60
CA HIS A 14 -26.40 13.41 -5.34
C HIS A 14 -27.10 12.36 -4.46
N SER A 15 -26.68 12.21 -3.20
CA SER A 15 -27.28 11.26 -2.25
C SER A 15 -28.70 11.64 -1.82
N LYS A 16 -29.00 12.94 -1.74
CA LYS A 16 -30.31 13.45 -1.28
C LYS A 16 -31.43 13.25 -2.30
N VAL A 17 -31.12 13.07 -3.58
CA VAL A 17 -32.12 12.88 -4.64
C VAL A 17 -32.65 11.43 -4.71
N GLN A 18 -31.95 10.44 -4.18
CA GLN A 18 -32.20 9.02 -4.51
C GLN A 18 -32.70 8.12 -3.36
N SER A 19 -32.66 8.52 -2.09
CA SER A 19 -33.02 7.60 -1.00
C SER A 19 -34.47 7.76 -0.52
N LYS A 20 -35.38 7.05 -1.19
CA LYS A 20 -36.73 6.76 -0.68
C LYS A 20 -37.03 5.27 -0.76
N ASP A 21 -36.15 4.43 -0.21
CA ASP A 21 -36.45 3.01 -0.07
C ASP A 21 -35.95 2.43 1.27
N LYS A 22 -36.82 1.63 1.88
CA LYS A 22 -36.67 1.00 3.20
C LYS A 22 -36.00 -0.36 3.03
N GLY A 23 -34.70 -0.37 2.79
CA GLY A 23 -33.94 -1.62 2.66
C GLY A 23 -32.48 -1.40 3.04
N LYS A 24 -31.98 -2.19 3.99
CA LYS A 24 -30.61 -2.10 4.49
C LYS A 24 -29.61 -2.45 3.40
N GLY A 25 -28.88 -1.44 2.94
CA GLY A 25 -27.68 -1.56 2.12
C GLY A 25 -27.25 -0.15 1.76
N ILE A 26 -26.18 0.36 2.39
CA ILE A 26 -25.56 1.61 1.94
C ILE A 26 -24.84 1.23 0.65
N LEU A 27 -25.53 1.39 -0.48
CA LEU A 27 -24.92 1.25 -1.79
C LEU A 27 -23.89 2.37 -1.87
N ILE A 28 -22.61 2.02 -1.74
CA ILE A 28 -21.52 2.93 -2.14
C ILE A 28 -21.62 2.96 -3.66
N GLU A 29 -22.49 3.83 -4.17
CA GLU A 29 -22.60 4.10 -5.59
C GLU A 29 -21.25 4.65 -6.03
N GLU A 30 -20.53 3.90 -6.87
CA GLU A 30 -19.33 4.41 -7.51
C GLU A 30 -19.68 5.77 -8.10
N PRO A 31 -18.93 6.84 -7.75
CA PRO A 31 -19.23 8.17 -8.23
C PRO A 31 -19.26 8.11 -9.76
N LYS A 32 -20.44 8.37 -10.32
CA LYS A 32 -20.71 8.39 -11.76
C LYS A 32 -19.58 9.16 -12.45
N PRO A 33 -18.97 8.68 -13.55
CA PRO A 33 -17.88 9.37 -14.20
C PRO A 33 -18.40 10.68 -14.81
N LEU A 34 -18.37 11.74 -14.00
CA LEU A 34 -18.78 13.08 -14.38
C LEU A 34 -17.56 13.74 -15.03
N LYS A 35 -17.58 13.76 -16.37
CA LYS A 35 -16.69 14.55 -17.25
C LYS A 35 -15.20 14.46 -16.90
N GLY A 36 -14.54 13.52 -17.59
CA GLY A 36 -13.26 12.92 -17.23
C GLY A 36 -12.10 13.84 -16.85
N GLN A 37 -11.94 15.05 -17.39
CA GLN A 37 -10.65 15.74 -17.21
C GLN A 37 -10.44 16.35 -15.82
N ALA A 38 -11.42 17.09 -15.29
CA ALA A 38 -11.23 17.78 -14.00
C ALA A 38 -11.16 16.79 -12.81
N GLN A 39 -11.85 15.66 -12.91
CA GLN A 39 -11.77 14.59 -11.92
C GLN A 39 -10.42 13.85 -12.02
N ILE A 40 -9.95 13.55 -13.25
CA ILE A 40 -8.63 12.94 -13.46
C ILE A 40 -7.51 13.83 -12.91
N ASP A 41 -7.57 15.15 -13.16
CA ASP A 41 -6.54 16.08 -12.67
C ASP A 41 -6.52 16.14 -11.13
N MET A 42 -7.69 16.05 -10.48
CA MET A 42 -7.83 16.03 -9.02
C MET A 42 -7.32 14.72 -8.42
N ASP A 43 -7.72 13.59 -9.01
CA ASP A 43 -7.29 12.25 -8.61
C ASP A 43 -5.77 12.08 -8.78
N GLU A 44 -5.19 12.63 -9.86
CA GLU A 44 -3.75 12.64 -10.10
C GLU A 44 -2.98 13.48 -9.06
N ALA A 45 -3.49 14.68 -8.74
CA ALA A 45 -2.89 15.52 -7.72
C ALA A 45 -2.93 14.83 -6.33
N PHE A 46 -4.04 14.15 -6.02
CA PHE A 46 -4.18 13.39 -4.77
C PHE A 46 -3.23 12.19 -4.72
N ALA A 47 -3.08 11.44 -5.81
CA ALA A 47 -2.14 10.32 -5.89
C ALA A 47 -0.68 10.77 -5.66
N ARG A 48 -0.27 11.90 -6.26
CA ARG A 48 1.07 12.48 -6.07
C ARG A 48 1.33 12.91 -4.63
N GLN A 49 0.33 13.49 -3.96
CA GLN A 49 0.46 13.88 -2.55
C GLN A 49 0.61 12.65 -1.65
N LEU A 50 -0.22 11.62 -1.87
CA LEU A 50 -0.17 10.39 -1.10
C LEU A 50 1.18 9.67 -1.29
N GLU A 51 1.72 9.65 -2.51
CA GLU A 51 3.03 9.08 -2.80
C GLU A 51 4.15 9.81 -2.05
N ALA A 52 4.13 11.15 -2.03
CA ALA A 52 5.13 11.94 -1.31
C ALA A 52 5.06 11.72 0.21
N GLU A 53 3.86 11.63 0.77
CA GLU A 53 3.62 11.37 2.20
C GLU A 53 4.09 9.96 2.60
N LEU A 54 3.76 8.94 1.81
CA LEU A 54 4.21 7.57 2.03
C LEU A 54 5.73 7.44 1.87
N ASN A 55 6.33 8.13 0.89
CA ASN A 55 7.78 8.09 0.66
C ASN A 55 8.56 8.83 1.77
N ALA A 56 7.97 9.88 2.38
CA ALA A 56 8.53 10.54 3.55
C ALA A 56 8.44 9.68 4.82
N ASN A 57 7.44 8.79 4.90
CA ASN A 57 7.21 7.94 6.06
C ASN A 57 8.03 6.64 6.07
N ILE A 58 8.71 6.29 4.97
CA ILE A 58 9.59 5.12 4.90
C ILE A 58 11.02 5.54 5.28
N ASN A 59 11.48 5.08 6.44
CA ASN A 59 12.88 5.18 6.81
C ASN A 59 13.72 4.21 5.97
N TRP A 60 14.17 4.67 4.80
CA TRP A 60 14.98 3.88 3.88
C TRP A 60 16.25 3.30 4.52
N ASN A 61 16.85 3.96 5.52
CA ASN A 61 17.99 3.42 6.25
C ASN A 61 17.63 2.16 7.06
N GLU A 62 16.44 2.14 7.66
CA GLU A 62 15.96 0.97 8.41
C GLU A 62 15.69 -0.21 7.48
N VAL A 63 15.08 0.04 6.33
CA VAL A 63 14.83 -0.98 5.30
C VAL A 63 16.14 -1.59 4.81
N ILE A 64 17.14 -0.75 4.51
CA ILE A 64 18.47 -1.21 4.08
C ILE A 64 19.15 -2.05 5.17
N GLU A 65 19.11 -1.62 6.43
CA GLU A 65 19.66 -2.40 7.54
C GLU A 65 18.94 -3.74 7.74
N GLN A 66 17.62 -3.80 7.56
CA GLN A 66 16.87 -5.06 7.63
C GLN A 66 17.28 -6.03 6.51
N VAL A 67 17.42 -5.57 5.27
CA VAL A 67 17.88 -6.40 4.15
C VAL A 67 19.26 -6.96 4.43
N ARG A 68 20.19 -6.10 4.88
CA ARG A 68 21.56 -6.52 5.23
C ARG A 68 21.60 -7.53 6.37
N ARG A 69 20.70 -7.42 7.36
CA ARG A 69 20.58 -8.41 8.45
C ARG A 69 20.09 -9.76 7.94
N LYS A 70 19.05 -9.77 7.09
CA LYS A 70 18.52 -11.02 6.50
C LYS A 70 19.57 -11.73 5.65
N GLU A 71 20.29 -10.99 4.79
CA GLU A 71 21.35 -11.56 3.96
C GLU A 71 22.45 -12.26 4.79
N LYS A 72 22.84 -11.65 5.93
CA LYS A 72 23.80 -12.27 6.86
C LYS A 72 23.26 -13.55 7.49
N GLN A 73 22.00 -13.54 7.93
CA GLN A 73 21.37 -14.73 8.51
C GLN A 73 21.26 -15.87 7.48
N ASP A 74 20.86 -15.55 6.25
CA ASP A 74 20.78 -16.55 5.17
C ASP A 74 22.17 -17.14 4.85
N ASN A 75 23.22 -16.31 4.83
CA ASN A 75 24.59 -16.79 4.65
C ASN A 75 25.03 -17.75 5.76
N GLU A 76 24.71 -17.41 7.01
CA GLU A 76 25.04 -18.22 8.17
C GLU A 76 24.32 -19.57 8.15
N VAL A 77 23.02 -19.56 7.82
CA VAL A 77 22.21 -20.77 7.64
C VAL A 77 22.81 -21.66 6.53
N MET A 78 23.19 -21.08 5.39
CA MET A 78 23.82 -21.80 4.28
C MET A 78 25.15 -22.44 4.69
N ARG A 79 26.00 -21.73 5.44
CA ARG A 79 27.26 -22.27 5.95
C ARG A 79 27.04 -23.42 6.92
N HIS A 80 26.11 -23.27 7.85
CA HIS A 80 25.80 -24.33 8.81
C HIS A 80 25.27 -25.59 8.09
N GLN A 81 24.38 -25.42 7.11
CA GLN A 81 23.87 -26.54 6.30
C GLN A 81 24.99 -27.22 5.50
N ALA A 82 25.90 -26.45 4.90
CA ALA A 82 27.04 -26.99 4.16
C ALA A 82 28.01 -27.78 5.06
N LEU A 83 28.25 -27.30 6.28
CA LEU A 83 29.09 -28.00 7.26
C LEU A 83 28.46 -29.33 7.71
N LYS A 84 27.15 -29.36 7.94
CA LYS A 84 26.40 -30.58 8.30
C LYS A 84 26.37 -31.63 7.17
N ARG A 85 26.58 -31.23 5.92
CA ARG A 85 26.60 -32.12 4.75
C ARG A 85 27.97 -32.73 4.45
N LYS A 86 29.05 -32.29 5.10
CA LYS A 86 30.36 -32.94 4.91
C LYS A 86 30.33 -34.33 5.56
N PRO A 87 30.67 -35.42 4.86
CA PRO A 87 30.84 -36.72 5.50
C PRO A 87 32.02 -36.63 6.47
N VAL A 88 31.78 -36.97 7.74
CA VAL A 88 32.87 -37.25 8.68
C VAL A 88 33.50 -38.57 8.23
N THR A 89 34.44 -38.50 7.30
CA THR A 89 35.27 -39.66 6.95
C THR A 89 36.39 -39.74 7.99
N GLU A 90 36.08 -40.35 9.12
CA GLU A 90 37.08 -40.84 10.05
C GLU A 90 37.73 -42.06 9.39
N ALA A 91 38.83 -41.82 8.66
CA ALA A 91 39.68 -42.90 8.18
C ALA A 91 40.36 -43.51 9.40
N GLN A 92 39.77 -44.59 9.91
CA GLN A 92 40.46 -45.50 10.82
C GLN A 92 41.60 -46.18 10.04
N ALA A 93 42.83 -45.92 10.48
CA ALA A 93 44.02 -46.71 10.21
C ALA A 93 44.66 -47.07 11.54
#